data_AF-A0A261F0R0-F1
#
_entry.id   AF-A0A261F0R0-F1
#
_cell.length_a   1.000
_cell.length_b   1.000
_cell.length_c   1.000
_cell.angle_alpha   90.00
_cell.angle_beta   90.00
_cell.angle_gamma   90.00
#
_symmetry.space_group_name_H-M   'P 1'
#
loop_
_entity.id
_entity.type
_entity.pdbx_description
1 polymer ?
#
loop_
_entity_poly.entity_id
_entity_poly.type
_entity_poly.pdbx_seq_one_letter_code
_entity_poly.pdbx_strand_id
1 'polypeptide(L)'
;MADDMFPTVLRGYDKEKVNEYVASANENVNRLREQIRVYDSRILQLEAELQEQKAKKTPQKSTYSNLGANAQQLLASAEQTSKQLLARAKKDAENIRKRAQDNADTTMKTAQLDADRMRSQAKQNADVTLKNAQEKAQSILSSATAQAQQLTATTTKEMNDQRQSLEIELKNKRAEHDKQLDAETSKVNTELAQKKTQSAETIAAQRKAADDEIAARRSEANDQIQKAIDDANAQVNAARDQVAKMMTEAQRKANEITDQAKASARQIADDAQVQRMHTMQQVSAEAEQSRAKISAEQEDATKRVTEMLANLEAKRQETDKNAQQILAEAQAKRDEADEYATNRRKDADAERQEILDKANKQATEEINSRRTAAQEEIDGLQDRIDELQNRETEITRRVDELKSIFSTAFGSMGSVLQDIQKDKDRDAQAAAQAQQEVDGTPADAQGQQAASQQAQQAAPAQGQQTQQRQ
;
A
#
# COMPACT_ATOMS: atom_id res chain seq x y z
N MET A 1 4.88 54.55 10.07
CA MET A 1 6.33 54.54 10.40
C MET A 1 6.70 55.38 11.63
N ALA A 2 5.78 56.13 12.26
CA ALA A 2 6.08 56.85 13.51
C ALA A 2 5.80 56.03 14.79
N ASP A 3 4.87 55.06 14.74
CA ASP A 3 4.51 54.20 15.88
C ASP A 3 5.62 53.24 16.32
N ASP A 4 6.61 52.97 15.47
CA ASP A 4 7.68 52.00 15.74
C ASP A 4 8.88 52.64 16.48
N MET A 5 8.95 53.98 16.55
CA MET A 5 10.06 54.69 17.21
C MET A 5 9.77 55.04 18.68
N PHE A 6 8.50 55.09 19.08
CA PHE A 6 8.09 55.41 20.45
C PHE A 6 7.02 54.43 20.95
N PRO A 7 7.42 53.25 21.43
CA PRO A 7 6.46 52.27 21.93
C PRO A 7 5.69 52.81 23.14
N THR A 8 4.38 52.55 23.18
CA THR A 8 3.49 52.96 24.29
C THR A 8 3.30 51.83 25.29
N VAL A 9 3.58 52.09 26.56
CA VAL A 9 3.28 51.21 27.69
C VAL A 9 1.92 51.62 28.31
N LEU A 10 1.34 50.81 29.20
CA LEU A 10 -0.06 50.92 29.71
C LEU A 10 -0.47 52.30 30.27
N ARG A 11 0.46 53.24 30.48
CA ARG A 11 0.24 54.65 30.83
C ARG A 11 1.21 55.62 30.13
N GLY A 12 1.32 55.55 28.80
CA GLY A 12 2.04 56.53 27.97
C GLY A 12 3.29 55.98 27.29
N TYR A 13 4.12 56.86 26.70
CA TYR A 13 5.33 56.47 25.99
C TYR A 13 6.41 55.90 26.93
N ASP A 14 7.18 54.93 26.43
CA ASP A 14 8.35 54.39 27.13
C ASP A 14 9.41 55.48 27.36
N LYS A 15 9.61 55.84 28.62
CA LYS A 15 10.52 56.91 29.04
C LYS A 15 11.97 56.63 28.64
N GLU A 16 12.41 55.38 28.63
CA GLU A 16 13.80 55.03 28.28
C GLU A 16 14.04 55.22 26.79
N LYS A 17 13.10 54.77 25.95
CA LYS A 17 13.16 54.97 24.49
C LYS A 17 13.03 56.43 24.09
N VAL A 18 12.19 57.20 24.79
CA VAL A 18 12.10 58.66 24.58
C VAL A 18 13.41 59.36 24.97
N ASN A 19 14.03 58.98 26.10
CA ASN A 19 15.31 59.56 26.51
C ASN A 19 16.44 59.22 25.53
N GLU A 20 16.50 57.99 25.01
CA GLU A 20 17.46 57.55 24.00
C GLU A 20 17.30 58.35 22.70
N TYR A 21 16.06 58.55 22.24
CA TYR A 21 15.78 59.39 21.08
C TYR A 21 16.18 60.85 21.32
N VAL A 22 15.82 61.43 22.47
CA VAL A 22 16.20 62.82 22.82
C VAL A 22 17.72 62.97 22.90
N ALA A 23 18.44 61.97 23.41
CA ALA A 23 19.90 61.98 23.43
C ALA A 23 20.49 61.95 22.00
N SER A 24 19.99 61.07 21.13
CA SER A 24 20.43 61.00 19.72
C SER A 24 20.09 62.27 18.93
N ALA A 25 18.94 62.89 19.20
CA ALA A 25 18.54 64.16 18.61
C ALA A 25 19.45 65.30 19.05
N ASN A 26 19.80 65.36 20.35
CA ASN A 26 20.75 66.33 20.87
C ASN A 26 22.15 66.15 20.28
N GLU A 27 22.60 64.91 20.09
CA GLU A 27 23.88 64.62 19.42
C GLU A 27 23.86 65.07 17.96
N ASN A 28 22.77 64.84 17.24
CA ASN A 28 22.60 65.30 15.87
C ASN A 28 22.57 66.83 15.78
N VAL A 29 21.87 67.51 16.70
CA VAL A 29 21.89 68.98 16.79
C VAL A 29 23.29 69.51 17.06
N ASN A 30 24.07 68.87 17.94
CA ASN A 30 25.45 69.26 18.20
C ASN A 30 26.35 69.06 16.96
N ARG A 31 26.17 67.94 16.24
CA ARG A 31 26.86 67.69 14.97
C ARG A 31 26.53 68.74 13.91
N LEU A 32 25.26 69.11 13.77
CA LEU A 32 24.81 70.15 12.84
C LEU A 32 25.38 71.53 13.23
N ARG A 33 25.41 71.85 14.52
CA ARG A 33 26.03 73.10 15.01
C ARG A 33 27.52 73.18 14.69
N GLU A 34 28.24 72.06 14.84
CA GLU A 34 29.66 72.02 14.52
C GLU A 34 29.91 72.11 13.01
N GLN A 35 29.04 71.49 12.19
CA GLN A 35 29.06 71.67 10.74
C GLN A 35 28.81 73.13 10.35
N ILE A 36 27.85 73.81 10.98
CA ILE A 36 27.59 75.23 10.73
C ILE A 36 28.80 76.08 11.09
N ARG A 37 29.49 75.82 12.21
CA ARG A 37 30.74 76.53 12.55
C ARG A 37 31.84 76.32 11.51
N VAL A 38 31.99 75.08 11.01
CA VAL A 38 32.95 74.77 9.95
C VAL A 38 32.57 75.53 8.68
N TYR A 39 31.29 75.57 8.31
CA TYR A 39 30.82 76.33 7.16
C TYR A 39 30.98 77.84 7.32
N ASP A 40 30.68 78.42 8.48
CA ASP A 40 30.88 79.85 8.76
C ASP A 40 32.38 80.22 8.70
N SER A 41 33.26 79.38 9.24
CA SER A 41 34.71 79.62 9.13
C SER A 41 35.19 79.53 7.67
N ARG A 42 34.58 78.64 6.87
CA ARG A 42 34.87 78.52 5.45
C ARG A 42 34.32 79.70 4.65
N ILE A 43 33.14 80.22 5.00
CA ILE A 43 32.57 81.41 4.39
C ILE A 43 33.45 82.62 4.68
N LEU A 44 33.90 82.80 5.93
CA LEU A 44 34.83 83.89 6.28
C LEU A 44 36.17 83.77 5.53
N GLN A 45 36.72 82.57 5.38
CA GLN A 45 37.92 82.35 4.56
C GLN A 45 37.65 82.70 3.09
N LEU A 46 36.52 82.25 2.54
CA LEU A 46 36.15 82.52 1.15
C LEU A 46 35.87 84.02 0.92
N GLU A 47 35.29 84.72 1.89
CA GLU A 47 35.08 86.17 1.85
C GLU A 47 36.42 86.93 1.91
N ALA A 48 37.36 86.49 2.76
CA ALA A 48 38.70 87.06 2.81
C ALA A 48 39.46 86.82 1.49
N GLU A 49 39.39 85.61 0.93
CA GLU A 49 39.94 85.29 -0.40
C GLU A 49 39.25 86.13 -1.50
N LEU A 50 37.93 86.34 -1.41
CA LEU A 50 37.19 87.20 -2.36
C LEU A 50 37.60 88.66 -2.23
N GLN A 51 37.84 89.15 -1.02
CA GLN A 51 38.29 90.51 -0.77
C GLN A 51 39.73 90.71 -1.25
N GLU A 52 40.60 89.71 -1.05
CA GLU A 52 41.95 89.67 -1.60
C GLU A 52 41.94 89.60 -3.14
N GLN A 53 41.06 88.78 -3.74
CA GLN A 53 40.88 88.73 -5.19
C GLN A 53 40.28 90.03 -5.75
N LYS A 54 39.35 90.68 -5.04
CA LYS A 54 38.82 91.99 -5.41
C LYS A 54 39.90 93.07 -5.30
N ALA A 55 40.75 93.03 -4.29
CA ALA A 55 41.90 93.94 -4.16
C ALA A 55 42.96 93.72 -5.26
N LYS A 56 43.16 92.47 -5.71
CA LYS A 56 44.01 92.13 -6.86
C LYS A 56 43.40 92.51 -8.22
N LYS A 57 42.08 92.72 -8.31
CA LYS A 57 41.40 93.22 -9.52
C LYS A 57 41.30 94.75 -9.50
N THR A 58 42.44 95.42 -9.62
CA THR A 58 42.49 96.80 -10.13
C THR A 58 41.91 96.82 -11.56
N PRO A 59 41.18 97.85 -12.04
CA PRO A 59 40.53 97.82 -13.35
C PRO A 59 41.57 97.96 -14.47
N GLN A 60 42.26 96.85 -14.78
CA GLN A 60 43.12 96.76 -15.95
C GLN A 60 42.24 96.52 -17.18
N LYS A 61 42.14 97.57 -17.97
CA LYS A 61 41.66 97.59 -19.35
C LYS A 61 42.65 96.78 -20.20
N SER A 62 42.60 95.44 -20.13
CA SER A 62 43.48 94.55 -20.87
C SER A 62 42.74 93.37 -21.49
N THR A 63 42.65 93.43 -22.82
CA THR A 63 42.72 92.30 -23.78
C THR A 63 41.53 91.35 -23.95
N TYR A 64 40.57 91.79 -24.78
CA TYR A 64 39.61 90.93 -25.49
C TYR A 64 40.28 89.83 -26.36
N SER A 65 41.59 89.92 -26.65
CA SER A 65 42.37 88.90 -27.37
C SER A 65 42.69 87.65 -26.51
N ASN A 66 42.86 87.80 -25.19
CA ASN A 66 43.16 86.68 -24.29
C ASN A 66 41.90 85.90 -23.88
N LEU A 67 40.71 86.50 -24.04
CA LEU A 67 39.44 85.79 -23.91
C LEU A 67 39.28 84.71 -24.98
N GLY A 68 39.75 84.94 -26.21
CA GLY A 68 39.68 83.95 -27.30
C GLY A 68 40.55 82.72 -27.04
N ALA A 69 41.81 82.92 -26.62
CA ALA A 69 42.73 81.81 -26.31
C ALA A 69 42.29 81.00 -25.07
N ASN A 70 41.84 81.67 -24.01
CA ASN A 70 41.31 81.01 -22.81
C ASN A 70 39.99 80.27 -23.12
N ALA A 71 39.11 80.84 -23.94
CA ALA A 71 37.88 80.18 -24.35
C ALA A 71 38.12 78.97 -25.27
N GLN A 72 39.12 79.02 -26.16
CA GLN A 72 39.57 77.85 -26.94
C GLN A 72 40.11 76.73 -26.03
N GLN A 73 40.93 77.08 -25.04
CA GLN A 73 41.46 76.12 -24.07
C GLN A 73 40.34 75.50 -23.20
N LEU A 74 39.37 76.31 -22.77
CA LEU A 74 38.20 75.84 -22.01
C LEU A 74 37.31 74.94 -22.85
N LEU A 75 37.09 75.26 -24.13
CA LEU A 75 36.31 74.44 -25.04
C LEU A 75 37.00 73.11 -25.35
N ALA A 76 38.33 73.11 -25.55
CA ALA A 76 39.11 71.90 -25.73
C ALA A 76 39.10 71.01 -24.47
N SER A 77 39.22 71.62 -23.28
CA SER A 77 39.11 70.93 -21.99
C SER A 77 37.70 70.36 -21.76
N ALA A 78 36.66 71.13 -22.08
CA ALA A 78 35.27 70.68 -22.01
C ALA A 78 35.02 69.51 -22.98
N GLU A 79 35.54 69.58 -24.21
CA GLU A 79 35.42 68.49 -25.20
C GLU A 79 36.13 67.22 -24.73
N GLN A 80 37.36 67.34 -24.21
CA GLN A 80 38.09 66.20 -23.68
C GLN A 80 37.36 65.58 -22.49
N THR A 81 36.82 66.42 -21.59
CA THR A 81 36.04 65.99 -20.43
C THR A 81 34.74 65.30 -20.86
N SER A 82 34.03 65.84 -21.85
CA SER A 82 32.83 65.23 -22.42
C SER A 82 33.14 63.90 -23.09
N LYS A 83 34.20 63.81 -23.91
CA LYS A 83 34.62 62.53 -24.54
C LYS A 83 34.96 61.48 -23.49
N GLN A 84 35.65 61.86 -22.42
CA GLN A 84 35.94 60.97 -21.29
C GLN A 84 34.67 60.55 -20.54
N LEU A 85 33.72 61.47 -20.33
CA LEU A 85 32.44 61.18 -19.68
C LEU A 85 31.60 60.22 -20.52
N LEU A 86 31.52 60.42 -21.84
CA LEU A 86 30.82 59.53 -22.77
C LEU A 86 31.46 58.14 -22.83
N ALA A 87 32.79 58.06 -22.90
CA ALA A 87 33.49 56.78 -22.86
C ALA A 87 33.24 56.01 -21.54
N ARG A 88 33.17 56.73 -20.40
CA ARG A 88 32.78 56.14 -19.11
C ARG A 88 31.33 55.68 -19.11
N ALA A 89 30.39 56.52 -19.59
CA ALA A 89 28.97 56.17 -19.65
C ALA A 89 28.71 54.93 -20.53
N LYS A 90 29.38 54.81 -21.67
CA LYS A 90 29.31 53.62 -22.54
C LYS A 90 29.83 52.37 -21.83
N LYS A 91 31.00 52.46 -21.19
CA LYS A 91 31.57 51.36 -20.42
C LYS A 91 30.68 50.97 -19.24
N ASP A 92 30.06 51.94 -18.57
CA ASP A 92 29.13 51.69 -17.47
C ASP A 92 27.85 51.01 -17.96
N ALA A 93 27.31 51.43 -19.12
CA ALA A 93 26.18 50.76 -19.76
C ALA A 93 26.50 49.31 -20.14
N GLU A 94 27.68 49.04 -20.73
CA GLU A 94 28.15 47.68 -21.02
C GLU A 94 28.28 46.83 -19.74
N ASN A 95 28.85 47.40 -18.68
CA ASN A 95 28.95 46.74 -17.38
C ASN A 95 27.58 46.45 -16.75
N ILE A 96 26.62 47.37 -16.87
CA ILE A 96 25.25 47.18 -16.41
C ILE A 96 24.59 46.03 -17.17
N ARG A 97 24.68 46.00 -18.51
CA ARG A 97 24.15 44.89 -19.34
C ARG A 97 24.75 43.55 -18.92
N LYS A 98 26.08 43.50 -18.78
CA LYS A 98 26.77 42.27 -18.38
C LYS A 98 26.33 41.78 -17.01
N ARG A 99 26.25 42.67 -16.01
CA ARG A 99 25.77 42.32 -14.66
C ARG A 99 24.32 41.86 -14.66
N ALA A 100 23.46 42.49 -15.47
CA ALA A 100 22.06 42.08 -15.62
C ALA A 100 21.97 40.65 -16.17
N GLN A 101 22.75 40.34 -17.22
CA GLN A 101 22.84 39.00 -17.80
C GLN A 101 23.36 37.97 -16.78
N ASP A 102 24.46 38.27 -16.09
CA ASP A 102 25.04 37.38 -15.07
C ASP A 102 24.05 37.13 -13.92
N ASN A 103 23.31 38.16 -13.49
CA ASN A 103 22.27 38.05 -12.46
C ASN A 103 21.10 37.18 -12.95
N ALA A 104 20.61 37.42 -14.17
CA ALA A 104 19.52 36.63 -14.75
C ALA A 104 19.92 35.15 -14.91
N ASP A 105 21.13 34.87 -15.40
CA ASP A 105 21.67 33.50 -15.50
C ASP A 105 21.76 32.83 -14.12
N THR A 106 22.19 33.57 -13.10
CA THR A 106 22.26 33.06 -11.72
C THR A 106 20.87 32.77 -11.15
N THR A 107 19.91 33.68 -11.36
CA THR A 107 18.51 33.49 -10.95
C THR A 107 17.89 32.28 -11.67
N MET A 108 18.14 32.13 -12.97
CA MET A 108 17.65 30.99 -13.76
C MET A 108 18.26 29.66 -13.29
N LYS A 109 19.57 29.60 -13.03
CA LYS A 109 20.22 28.41 -12.47
C LYS A 109 19.66 28.06 -11.10
N THR A 110 19.45 29.06 -10.25
CA THR A 110 18.87 28.85 -8.91
C THR A 110 17.43 28.35 -9.01
N ALA A 111 16.63 28.92 -9.90
CA ALA A 111 15.26 28.46 -10.19
C ALA A 111 15.23 26.99 -10.64
N GLN A 112 16.16 26.60 -11.53
CA GLN A 112 16.29 25.23 -12.00
C GLN A 112 16.66 24.26 -10.86
N LEU A 113 17.61 24.64 -10.01
CA LEU A 113 17.99 23.83 -8.84
C LEU A 113 16.84 23.68 -7.83
N ASP A 114 16.09 24.76 -7.57
CA ASP A 114 14.93 24.72 -6.69
C ASP A 114 13.83 23.81 -7.27
N ALA A 115 13.55 23.93 -8.57
CA ALA A 115 12.63 23.05 -9.29
C ALA A 115 13.08 21.57 -9.25
N ASP A 116 14.37 21.29 -9.43
CA ASP A 116 14.93 19.94 -9.32
C ASP A 116 14.77 19.36 -7.91
N ARG A 117 15.06 20.17 -6.89
CA ARG A 117 14.86 19.78 -5.48
C ARG A 117 13.40 19.47 -5.21
N MET A 118 12.48 20.30 -5.68
CA MET A 118 11.04 20.09 -5.51
C MET A 118 10.57 18.81 -6.21
N ARG A 119 10.99 18.56 -7.45
CA ARG A 119 10.70 17.30 -8.16
C ARG A 119 11.26 16.08 -7.44
N SER A 120 12.50 16.18 -6.94
CA SER A 120 13.15 15.10 -6.20
C SER A 120 12.41 14.80 -4.89
N GLN A 121 12.04 15.83 -4.13
CA GLN A 121 11.30 15.68 -2.87
C GLN A 121 9.91 15.11 -3.12
N ALA A 122 9.20 15.59 -4.15
CA ALA A 122 7.91 15.04 -4.53
C ALA A 122 8.02 13.56 -4.94
N LYS A 123 9.05 13.20 -5.71
CA LYS A 123 9.33 11.79 -6.06
C LYS A 123 9.57 10.94 -4.83
N GLN A 124 10.40 11.40 -3.89
CA GLN A 124 10.66 10.69 -2.65
C GLN A 124 9.38 10.50 -1.82
N ASN A 125 8.57 11.55 -1.68
CA ASN A 125 7.30 11.49 -0.96
C ASN A 125 6.33 10.50 -1.64
N ALA A 126 6.24 10.55 -2.97
CA ALA A 126 5.37 9.68 -3.75
C ALA A 126 5.81 8.21 -3.67
N ASP A 127 7.12 7.94 -3.71
CA ASP A 127 7.68 6.59 -3.54
C ASP A 127 7.45 6.06 -2.10
N VAL A 128 7.54 6.91 -1.07
CA VAL A 128 7.19 6.55 0.32
C VAL A 128 5.70 6.21 0.44
N THR A 129 4.81 7.03 -0.12
CA THR A 129 3.37 6.78 -0.13
C THR A 129 3.04 5.45 -0.83
N LEU A 130 3.63 5.23 -2.01
CA LEU A 130 3.46 3.97 -2.75
C LEU A 130 3.94 2.77 -1.92
N LYS A 131 5.14 2.86 -1.35
CA LYS A 131 5.71 1.79 -0.53
C LYS A 131 4.81 1.47 0.68
N ASN A 132 4.37 2.48 1.42
CA ASN A 132 3.49 2.29 2.57
C ASN A 132 2.15 1.64 2.18
N ALA A 133 1.59 2.04 1.04
CA ALA A 133 0.36 1.43 0.53
C ALA A 133 0.58 -0.04 0.10
N GLN A 134 1.70 -0.34 -0.56
CA GLN A 134 2.08 -1.70 -0.94
C GLN A 134 2.31 -2.59 0.28
N GLU A 135 3.02 -2.11 1.30
CA GLU A 135 3.25 -2.84 2.56
C GLU A 135 1.94 -3.12 3.29
N LYS A 136 1.05 -2.12 3.39
CA LYS A 136 -0.27 -2.30 4.01
C LYS A 136 -1.14 -3.30 3.25
N ALA A 137 -1.17 -3.21 1.92
CA ALA A 137 -1.88 -4.15 1.06
C ALA A 137 -1.33 -5.58 1.22
N GLN A 138 -0.01 -5.74 1.22
CA GLN A 138 0.65 -7.04 1.39
C GLN A 138 0.42 -7.61 2.79
N SER A 139 0.45 -6.78 3.84
CA SER A 139 0.18 -7.22 5.21
C SER A 139 -1.26 -7.71 5.37
N ILE A 140 -2.24 -7.00 4.80
CA ILE A 140 -3.65 -7.40 4.85
C ILE A 140 -3.84 -8.71 4.07
N LEU A 141 -3.28 -8.80 2.87
CA LEU A 141 -3.37 -10.01 2.05
C LEU A 141 -2.73 -11.22 2.73
N SER A 142 -1.54 -11.05 3.31
CA SER A 142 -0.84 -12.11 4.04
C SER A 142 -1.64 -12.57 5.25
N SER A 143 -2.22 -11.63 6.00
CA SER A 143 -3.06 -11.95 7.17
C SER A 143 -4.33 -12.70 6.76
N ALA A 144 -5.05 -12.21 5.75
CA ALA A 144 -6.26 -12.85 5.24
C ALA A 144 -5.95 -14.25 4.69
N THR A 145 -4.85 -14.41 3.95
CA THR A 145 -4.42 -15.72 3.43
C THR A 145 -4.09 -16.69 4.56
N ALA A 146 -3.34 -16.25 5.58
CA ALA A 146 -3.00 -17.09 6.74
C ALA A 146 -4.27 -17.50 7.52
N GLN A 147 -5.19 -16.56 7.73
CA GLN A 147 -6.48 -16.84 8.39
C GLN A 147 -7.33 -17.82 7.58
N ALA A 148 -7.43 -17.64 6.25
CA ALA A 148 -8.17 -18.55 5.38
C ALA A 148 -7.56 -19.96 5.37
N GLN A 149 -6.23 -20.07 5.34
CA GLN A 149 -5.53 -21.35 5.45
C GLN A 149 -5.75 -22.03 6.79
N GLN A 150 -5.65 -21.28 7.90
CA GLN A 150 -5.89 -21.80 9.25
C GLN A 150 -7.34 -22.27 9.42
N LEU A 151 -8.31 -21.48 8.94
CA LEU A 151 -9.72 -21.83 8.97
C LEU A 151 -9.97 -23.09 8.13
N THR A 152 -9.44 -23.14 6.91
CA THR A 152 -9.53 -24.32 6.04
C THR A 152 -8.95 -25.57 6.70
N ALA A 153 -7.76 -25.47 7.30
CA ALA A 153 -7.11 -26.58 7.97
C ALA A 153 -7.91 -27.06 9.20
N THR A 154 -8.40 -26.13 10.02
CA THR A 154 -9.21 -26.43 11.19
C THR A 154 -10.53 -27.07 10.80
N THR A 155 -11.27 -26.48 9.86
CA THR A 155 -12.56 -27.02 9.38
C THR A 155 -12.39 -28.39 8.72
N THR A 156 -11.32 -28.59 7.94
CA THR A 156 -11.03 -29.90 7.33
C THR A 156 -10.74 -30.95 8.38
N LYS A 157 -9.96 -30.59 9.41
CA LYS A 157 -9.67 -31.48 10.53
C LYS A 157 -10.94 -31.82 11.32
N GLU A 158 -11.71 -30.82 11.72
CA GLU A 158 -12.96 -31.02 12.47
C GLU A 158 -13.97 -31.87 11.70
N MET A 159 -14.11 -31.64 10.39
CA MET A 159 -14.94 -32.47 9.51
C MET A 159 -14.47 -33.93 9.50
N ASN A 160 -13.16 -34.17 9.37
CA ASN A 160 -12.61 -35.53 9.38
C ASN A 160 -12.79 -36.20 10.75
N ASP A 161 -12.54 -35.48 11.84
CA ASP A 161 -12.73 -35.97 13.21
C ASP A 161 -14.21 -36.31 13.46
N GLN A 162 -15.15 -35.45 13.02
CA GLN A 162 -16.58 -35.72 13.10
C GLN A 162 -17.00 -36.92 12.27
N ARG A 163 -16.52 -37.03 11.01
CA ARG A 163 -16.80 -38.18 10.15
C ARG A 163 -16.32 -39.49 10.78
N GLN A 164 -15.09 -39.51 11.29
CA GLN A 164 -14.53 -40.69 11.94
C GLN A 164 -15.30 -41.05 13.21
N SER A 165 -15.69 -40.05 14.02
CA SER A 165 -16.52 -40.26 15.20
C SER A 165 -17.88 -40.87 14.86
N LEU A 166 -18.58 -40.31 13.87
CA LEU A 166 -19.87 -40.81 13.40
C LEU A 166 -19.74 -42.23 12.82
N GLU A 167 -18.65 -42.53 12.11
CA GLU A 167 -18.36 -43.87 11.58
C GLU A 167 -18.12 -44.89 12.70
N ILE A 168 -17.39 -44.53 13.75
CA ILE A 168 -17.18 -45.38 14.92
C ILE A 168 -18.51 -45.61 15.66
N GLU A 169 -19.32 -44.57 15.86
CA GLU A 169 -20.65 -44.69 16.46
C GLU A 169 -21.54 -45.62 15.63
N LEU A 170 -21.56 -45.45 14.31
CA LEU A 170 -22.27 -46.30 13.37
C LEU A 170 -21.87 -47.78 13.54
N LYS A 171 -20.57 -48.05 13.57
CA LYS A 171 -20.02 -49.40 13.72
C LYS A 171 -20.38 -50.00 15.08
N ASN A 172 -20.25 -49.23 16.15
CA ASN A 172 -20.57 -49.67 17.50
C ASN A 172 -22.07 -49.98 17.64
N LYS A 173 -22.95 -49.14 17.08
CA LYS A 173 -24.40 -49.36 17.10
C LYS A 173 -24.82 -50.59 16.31
N ARG A 174 -24.23 -50.82 15.13
CA ARG A 174 -24.43 -52.05 14.36
C ARG A 174 -23.99 -53.28 15.15
N ALA A 175 -22.77 -53.26 15.69
CA ALA A 175 -22.24 -54.39 16.45
C ALA A 175 -23.03 -54.68 17.73
N GLU A 176 -23.51 -53.65 18.43
CA GLU A 176 -24.37 -53.80 19.61
C GLU A 176 -25.73 -54.40 19.25
N HIS A 177 -26.33 -53.94 18.15
CA HIS A 177 -27.59 -54.48 17.66
C HIS A 177 -27.47 -55.96 17.24
N ASP A 178 -26.41 -56.31 16.51
CA ASP A 178 -26.18 -57.70 16.09
C ASP A 178 -26.04 -58.63 17.31
N LYS A 179 -25.32 -58.18 18.36
CA LYS A 179 -25.24 -58.90 19.62
C LYS A 179 -26.59 -59.05 20.32
N GLN A 180 -27.42 -58.00 20.33
CA GLN A 180 -28.75 -58.04 20.94
C GLN A 180 -29.66 -59.04 20.21
N LEU A 181 -29.60 -59.06 18.87
CA LEU A 181 -30.33 -60.05 18.06
C LEU A 181 -29.86 -61.48 18.34
N ASP A 182 -28.56 -61.71 18.41
CA ASP A 182 -28.00 -63.03 18.73
C ASP A 182 -28.39 -63.49 20.14
N ALA A 183 -28.38 -62.58 21.11
CA ALA A 183 -28.77 -62.85 22.49
C ALA A 183 -30.27 -63.19 22.60
N GLU A 184 -31.16 -62.41 21.97
CA GLU A 184 -32.60 -62.67 22.01
C GLU A 184 -32.94 -63.97 21.27
N THR A 185 -32.32 -64.21 20.11
CA THR A 185 -32.46 -65.48 19.37
C THR A 185 -32.01 -66.67 20.22
N SER A 186 -30.87 -66.55 20.92
CA SER A 186 -30.36 -67.61 21.79
C SER A 186 -31.27 -67.86 22.99
N LYS A 187 -31.78 -66.81 23.61
CA LYS A 187 -32.72 -66.88 24.73
C LYS A 187 -34.01 -67.59 24.32
N VAL A 188 -34.63 -67.18 23.22
CA VAL A 188 -35.87 -67.82 22.74
C VAL A 188 -35.61 -69.26 22.31
N ASN A 189 -34.48 -69.57 21.68
CA ASN A 189 -34.10 -70.95 21.36
C ASN A 189 -33.96 -71.82 22.61
N THR A 190 -33.39 -71.27 23.69
CA THR A 190 -33.24 -71.95 24.98
C THR A 190 -34.59 -72.16 25.65
N GLU A 191 -35.45 -71.14 25.69
CA GLU A 191 -36.81 -71.24 26.22
C GLU A 191 -37.64 -72.26 25.45
N LEU A 192 -37.54 -72.27 24.12
CA LEU A 192 -38.20 -73.26 23.27
C LEU A 192 -37.68 -74.68 23.53
N ALA A 193 -36.37 -74.85 23.70
CA ALA A 193 -35.78 -76.13 24.06
C ALA A 193 -36.27 -76.61 25.44
N GLN A 194 -36.29 -75.72 26.45
CA GLN A 194 -36.82 -76.03 27.79
C GLN A 194 -38.29 -76.44 27.73
N LYS A 195 -39.12 -75.70 26.98
CA LYS A 195 -40.54 -76.04 26.81
C LYS A 195 -40.75 -77.39 26.12
N LYS A 196 -39.93 -77.71 25.10
CA LYS A 196 -39.94 -79.05 24.47
C LYS A 196 -39.55 -80.14 25.45
N THR A 197 -38.53 -79.94 26.26
CA THR A 197 -38.12 -80.91 27.30
C THR A 197 -39.21 -81.08 28.35
N GLN A 198 -39.76 -79.98 28.88
CA GLN A 198 -40.84 -80.01 29.86
C GLN A 198 -42.09 -80.73 29.32
N SER A 199 -42.41 -80.50 28.05
CA SER A 199 -43.49 -81.22 27.35
C SER A 199 -43.18 -82.71 27.24
N ALA A 200 -41.97 -83.08 26.82
CA ALA A 200 -41.55 -84.48 26.72
C ALA A 200 -41.58 -85.19 28.09
N GLU A 201 -41.18 -84.52 29.16
CA GLU A 201 -41.26 -85.01 30.54
C GLU A 201 -42.72 -85.20 30.97
N THR A 202 -43.58 -84.22 30.70
CA THR A 202 -45.03 -84.32 30.99
C THR A 202 -45.65 -85.50 30.24
N ILE A 203 -45.30 -85.65 28.96
CA ILE A 203 -45.74 -86.74 28.09
C ILE A 203 -45.25 -88.12 28.61
N ALA A 204 -44.03 -88.20 29.14
CA ALA A 204 -43.47 -89.40 29.73
C ALA A 204 -44.12 -89.73 31.09
N ALA A 205 -44.36 -88.73 31.93
CA ALA A 205 -45.06 -88.87 33.20
C ALA A 205 -46.51 -89.37 32.99
N GLN A 206 -47.21 -88.80 32.01
CA GLN A 206 -48.56 -89.25 31.62
C GLN A 206 -48.56 -90.70 31.11
N ARG A 207 -47.55 -91.12 30.31
CA ARG A 207 -47.40 -92.54 29.91
C ARG A 207 -47.29 -93.44 31.12
N LYS A 208 -46.35 -93.13 32.01
CA LYS A 208 -46.09 -93.95 33.18
C LYS A 208 -47.34 -94.06 34.06
N ALA A 209 -48.03 -92.95 34.30
CA ALA A 209 -49.28 -92.95 35.08
C ALA A 209 -50.37 -93.81 34.42
N ALA A 210 -50.54 -93.71 33.10
CA ALA A 210 -51.50 -94.53 32.36
C ALA A 210 -51.12 -96.03 32.40
N ASP A 211 -49.83 -96.35 32.25
CA ASP A 211 -49.33 -97.73 32.33
C ASP A 211 -49.51 -98.31 33.75
N ASP A 212 -49.22 -97.53 34.79
CA ASP A 212 -49.41 -97.89 36.19
C ASP A 212 -50.91 -98.13 36.49
N GLU A 213 -51.81 -97.28 35.96
CA GLU A 213 -53.26 -97.44 36.12
C GLU A 213 -53.78 -98.66 35.35
N ILE A 214 -53.33 -98.91 34.12
CA ILE A 214 -53.66 -100.12 33.36
C ILE A 214 -53.20 -101.36 34.12
N ALA A 215 -51.99 -101.34 34.69
CA ALA A 215 -51.47 -102.44 35.50
C ALA A 215 -52.31 -102.66 36.77
N ALA A 216 -52.68 -101.59 37.48
CA ALA A 216 -53.54 -101.66 38.66
C ALA A 216 -54.92 -102.24 38.33
N ARG A 217 -55.56 -101.78 37.25
CA ARG A 217 -56.85 -102.31 36.77
C ARG A 217 -56.78 -103.77 36.37
N ARG A 218 -55.68 -104.18 35.73
CA ARG A 218 -55.43 -105.60 35.40
C ARG A 218 -55.23 -106.44 36.65
N SER A 219 -54.50 -105.95 37.65
CA SER A 219 -54.32 -106.63 38.93
C SER A 219 -55.65 -106.78 39.66
N GLU A 220 -56.43 -105.70 39.76
CA GLU A 220 -57.75 -105.72 40.40
C GLU A 220 -58.70 -106.69 39.69
N ALA A 221 -58.69 -106.71 38.35
CA ALA A 221 -59.45 -107.68 37.57
C ALA A 221 -58.99 -109.12 37.83
N ASN A 222 -57.69 -109.38 37.89
CA ASN A 222 -57.14 -110.70 38.21
C ASN A 222 -57.51 -111.14 39.63
N ASP A 223 -57.45 -110.25 40.62
CA ASP A 223 -57.84 -110.56 42.01
C ASP A 223 -59.33 -110.88 42.11
N GLN A 224 -60.19 -110.15 41.38
CA GLN A 224 -61.62 -110.44 41.31
C GLN A 224 -61.91 -111.77 40.60
N ILE A 225 -61.18 -112.09 39.52
CA ILE A 225 -61.25 -113.38 38.84
C ILE A 225 -60.83 -114.50 39.81
N GLN A 226 -59.73 -114.33 40.53
CA GLN A 226 -59.24 -115.32 41.47
C GLN A 226 -60.21 -115.54 42.63
N LYS A 227 -60.76 -114.47 43.22
CA LYS A 227 -61.83 -114.58 44.22
C LYS A 227 -63.06 -115.32 43.69
N ALA A 228 -63.50 -115.02 42.47
CA ALA A 228 -64.63 -115.72 41.87
C ALA A 228 -64.34 -117.22 41.63
N ILE A 229 -63.09 -117.56 41.30
CA ILE A 229 -62.62 -118.95 41.17
C ILE A 229 -62.56 -119.64 42.54
N ASP A 230 -62.02 -118.98 43.56
CA ASP A 230 -61.90 -119.52 44.91
C ASP A 230 -63.28 -119.72 45.57
N ASP A 231 -64.19 -118.77 45.41
CA ASP A 231 -65.59 -118.89 45.83
C ASP A 231 -66.29 -120.05 45.11
N ALA A 232 -66.02 -120.24 43.81
CA ALA A 232 -66.53 -121.40 43.05
C ALA A 232 -65.94 -122.72 43.59
N ASN A 233 -64.64 -122.79 43.85
CA ASN A 233 -63.96 -123.97 44.41
C ASN A 233 -64.42 -124.31 45.83
N ALA A 234 -64.69 -123.31 46.68
CA ALA A 234 -65.27 -123.51 48.00
C ALA A 234 -66.68 -124.12 47.92
N GLN A 235 -67.48 -123.71 46.94
CA GLN A 235 -68.82 -124.26 46.70
C GLN A 235 -68.80 -125.64 45.98
N VAL A 236 -67.76 -125.95 45.20
CA VAL A 236 -67.48 -127.29 44.62
C VAL A 236 -67.33 -128.37 45.71
N ASN A 237 -66.79 -128.01 46.87
CA ASN A 237 -66.69 -128.91 48.02
C ASN A 237 -68.04 -129.14 48.74
N ALA A 238 -69.07 -128.31 48.47
CA ALA A 238 -70.35 -128.32 49.17
C ALA A 238 -71.49 -129.05 48.42
N ALA A 239 -71.48 -129.19 47.10
CA ALA A 239 -72.52 -129.92 46.35
C ALA A 239 -72.09 -130.29 44.92
N ARG A 240 -72.51 -131.45 44.38
CA ARG A 240 -72.00 -132.01 43.09
C ARG A 240 -72.82 -131.72 41.80
N ASP A 241 -74.02 -131.13 41.84
CA ASP A 241 -74.80 -130.84 40.60
C ASP A 241 -75.00 -129.33 40.28
N GLN A 242 -74.83 -128.41 41.24
CA GLN A 242 -74.80 -126.97 40.96
C GLN A 242 -73.49 -126.49 40.32
N VAL A 243 -72.46 -127.34 40.31
CA VAL A 243 -71.08 -127.06 39.87
C VAL A 243 -71.00 -126.64 38.41
N ALA A 244 -71.72 -127.31 37.49
CA ALA A 244 -71.63 -126.99 36.07
C ALA A 244 -72.21 -125.59 35.74
N LYS A 245 -73.32 -125.21 36.38
CA LYS A 245 -73.93 -123.88 36.22
C LYS A 245 -73.08 -122.79 36.87
N MET A 246 -72.60 -123.05 38.08
CA MET A 246 -71.73 -122.13 38.80
C MET A 246 -70.39 -121.89 38.09
N MET A 247 -69.75 -122.91 37.53
CA MET A 247 -68.52 -122.76 36.76
C MET A 247 -68.76 -121.96 35.48
N THR A 248 -69.90 -122.16 34.81
CA THR A 248 -70.27 -121.37 33.63
C THR A 248 -70.55 -119.91 33.99
N GLU A 249 -71.20 -119.65 35.12
CA GLU A 249 -71.43 -118.29 35.63
C GLU A 249 -70.15 -117.62 36.13
N ALA A 250 -69.26 -118.34 36.82
CA ALA A 250 -67.95 -117.85 37.23
C ALA A 250 -67.07 -117.54 36.01
N GLN A 251 -67.07 -118.41 35.00
CA GLN A 251 -66.38 -118.18 33.73
C GLN A 251 -66.97 -116.97 32.98
N ARG A 252 -68.30 -116.80 32.98
CA ARG A 252 -68.97 -115.64 32.38
C ARG A 252 -68.58 -114.35 33.09
N LYS A 253 -68.60 -114.34 34.44
CA LYS A 253 -68.17 -113.19 35.24
C LYS A 253 -66.69 -112.88 35.05
N ALA A 254 -65.82 -113.89 34.98
CA ALA A 254 -64.39 -113.71 34.71
C ALA A 254 -64.17 -113.09 33.32
N ASN A 255 -64.91 -113.54 32.30
CA ASN A 255 -64.85 -112.97 30.96
C ASN A 255 -65.40 -111.52 30.95
N GLU A 256 -66.52 -111.25 31.62
CA GLU A 256 -67.09 -109.89 31.74
C GLU A 256 -66.12 -108.93 32.43
N ILE A 257 -65.49 -109.33 33.54
CA ILE A 257 -64.48 -108.54 34.25
C ILE A 257 -63.25 -108.30 33.35
N THR A 258 -62.80 -109.33 32.62
CA THR A 258 -61.67 -109.21 31.69
C THR A 258 -61.97 -108.26 30.54
N ASP A 259 -63.18 -108.32 29.98
CA ASP A 259 -63.60 -107.48 28.88
C ASP A 259 -63.83 -106.04 29.33
N GLN A 260 -64.38 -105.83 30.53
CA GLN A 260 -64.46 -104.50 31.17
C GLN A 260 -63.06 -103.92 31.44
N ALA A 261 -62.14 -104.71 31.99
CA ALA A 261 -60.76 -104.26 32.23
C ALA A 261 -60.04 -103.93 30.91
N LYS A 262 -60.25 -104.72 29.85
CA LYS A 262 -59.72 -104.43 28.51
C LYS A 262 -60.34 -103.17 27.91
N ALA A 263 -61.63 -102.95 28.10
CA ALA A 263 -62.33 -101.76 27.63
C ALA A 263 -61.82 -100.50 28.37
N SER A 264 -61.69 -100.55 29.69
CA SER A 264 -61.13 -99.45 30.48
C SER A 264 -59.67 -99.20 30.15
N ALA A 265 -58.85 -100.23 29.94
CA ALA A 265 -57.46 -100.06 29.50
C ALA A 265 -57.35 -99.41 28.12
N ARG A 266 -58.27 -99.73 27.18
CA ARG A 266 -58.34 -99.06 25.88
C ARG A 266 -58.73 -97.60 26.04
N GLN A 267 -59.74 -97.30 26.84
CA GLN A 267 -60.19 -95.94 27.10
C GLN A 267 -59.07 -95.08 27.73
N ILE A 268 -58.35 -95.61 28.72
CA ILE A 268 -57.20 -94.93 29.34
C ILE A 268 -56.09 -94.68 28.31
N ALA A 269 -55.83 -95.64 27.42
CA ALA A 269 -54.83 -95.48 26.35
C ALA A 269 -55.24 -94.42 25.31
N ASP A 270 -56.52 -94.41 24.91
CA ASP A 270 -57.08 -93.45 23.96
C ASP A 270 -57.09 -92.04 24.56
N ASP A 271 -57.52 -91.88 25.82
CA ASP A 271 -57.50 -90.61 26.56
C ASP A 271 -56.07 -90.08 26.70
N ALA A 272 -55.12 -90.96 27.05
CA ALA A 272 -53.70 -90.61 27.09
C ALA A 272 -53.13 -90.21 25.71
N GLN A 273 -53.64 -90.81 24.63
CA GLN A 273 -53.24 -90.44 23.26
C GLN A 273 -53.82 -89.09 22.85
N VAL A 274 -55.07 -88.78 23.21
CA VAL A 274 -55.71 -87.48 22.96
C VAL A 274 -54.98 -86.37 23.73
N GLN A 275 -54.72 -86.56 25.03
CA GLN A 275 -53.95 -85.61 25.85
C GLN A 275 -52.56 -85.34 25.25
N ARG A 276 -51.88 -86.39 24.77
CA ARG A 276 -50.58 -86.28 24.11
C ARG A 276 -50.63 -85.44 22.84
N MET A 277 -51.63 -85.69 21.97
CA MET A 277 -51.83 -84.90 20.76
C MET A 277 -52.15 -83.44 21.09
N HIS A 278 -52.98 -83.20 22.11
CA HIS A 278 -53.31 -81.86 22.58
C HIS A 278 -52.06 -81.12 23.10
N THR A 279 -51.24 -81.74 23.95
CA THR A 279 -49.99 -81.14 24.43
C THR A 279 -49.01 -80.87 23.28
N MET A 280 -48.89 -81.79 22.31
CA MET A 280 -48.06 -81.57 21.11
C MET A 280 -48.55 -80.40 20.26
N GLN A 281 -49.87 -80.28 20.05
CA GLN A 281 -50.46 -79.17 19.31
C GLN A 281 -50.21 -77.83 20.02
N GLN A 282 -50.43 -77.75 21.33
CA GLN A 282 -50.16 -76.55 22.12
C GLN A 282 -48.70 -76.11 22.01
N VAL A 283 -47.74 -77.03 22.15
CA VAL A 283 -46.32 -76.71 22.00
C VAL A 283 -45.99 -76.26 20.57
N SER A 284 -46.62 -76.85 19.55
CA SER A 284 -46.41 -76.41 18.17
C SER A 284 -46.95 -75.00 17.93
N ALA A 285 -48.13 -74.68 18.46
CA ALA A 285 -48.74 -73.37 18.34
C ALA A 285 -47.95 -72.28 19.09
N GLU A 286 -47.48 -72.58 20.30
CA GLU A 286 -46.60 -71.69 21.05
C GLU A 286 -45.25 -71.50 20.33
N ALA A 287 -44.69 -72.54 19.73
CA ALA A 287 -43.47 -72.44 18.94
C ALA A 287 -43.64 -71.54 17.70
N GLU A 288 -44.77 -71.66 17.00
CA GLU A 288 -45.13 -70.78 15.88
C GLU A 288 -45.33 -69.33 16.34
N GLN A 289 -46.01 -69.12 17.47
CA GLN A 289 -46.19 -67.78 18.05
C GLN A 289 -44.86 -67.14 18.43
N SER A 290 -43.94 -67.89 19.06
CA SER A 290 -42.61 -67.40 19.41
C SER A 290 -41.78 -67.05 18.18
N ARG A 291 -41.86 -67.86 17.12
CA ARG A 291 -41.22 -67.55 15.82
C ARG A 291 -41.77 -66.28 15.19
N ALA A 292 -43.10 -66.09 15.21
CA ALA A 292 -43.74 -64.89 14.69
C ALA A 292 -43.32 -63.64 15.46
N LYS A 293 -43.22 -63.71 16.80
CA LYS A 293 -42.72 -62.61 17.64
C LYS A 293 -41.27 -62.25 17.31
N ILE A 294 -40.37 -63.24 17.21
CA ILE A 294 -38.97 -63.01 16.81
C ILE A 294 -38.91 -62.30 15.45
N SER A 295 -39.69 -62.77 14.47
CA SER A 295 -39.70 -62.17 13.13
C SER A 295 -40.18 -60.72 13.16
N ALA A 296 -41.22 -60.42 13.95
CA ALA A 296 -41.74 -59.05 14.10
C ALA A 296 -40.72 -58.14 14.81
N GLU A 297 -40.09 -58.62 15.88
CA GLU A 297 -39.06 -57.88 16.60
C GLU A 297 -37.81 -57.64 15.74
N GLN A 298 -37.40 -58.61 14.93
CA GLN A 298 -36.33 -58.46 13.95
C GLN A 298 -36.66 -57.38 12.90
N GLU A 299 -37.89 -57.35 12.40
CA GLU A 299 -38.32 -56.37 11.41
C GLU A 299 -38.37 -54.95 12.00
N ASP A 300 -38.92 -54.78 13.20
CA ASP A 300 -38.95 -53.50 13.90
C ASP A 300 -37.54 -53.02 14.27
N ALA A 301 -36.65 -53.92 14.70
CA ALA A 301 -35.27 -53.59 14.99
C ALA A 301 -34.51 -53.17 13.72
N THR A 302 -34.72 -53.87 12.60
CA THR A 302 -34.17 -53.51 11.28
C THR A 302 -34.65 -52.12 10.82
N LYS A 303 -35.94 -51.80 11.03
CA LYS A 303 -36.49 -50.46 10.74
C LYS A 303 -35.80 -49.39 11.58
N ARG A 304 -35.66 -49.61 12.90
CA ARG A 304 -34.96 -48.67 13.80
C ARG A 304 -33.50 -48.45 13.41
N VAL A 305 -32.78 -49.51 13.02
CA VAL A 305 -31.42 -49.38 12.50
C VAL A 305 -31.43 -48.54 11.23
N THR A 306 -32.32 -48.82 10.28
CA THR A 306 -32.42 -48.08 9.02
C THR A 306 -32.70 -46.59 9.24
N GLU A 307 -33.63 -46.25 10.12
CA GLU A 307 -33.90 -44.86 10.51
C GLU A 307 -32.70 -44.20 11.18
N MET A 308 -32.01 -44.91 12.08
CA MET A 308 -30.81 -44.41 12.73
C MET A 308 -29.68 -44.15 11.72
N LEU A 309 -29.49 -45.06 10.76
CA LEU A 309 -28.54 -44.89 9.65
C LEU A 309 -28.89 -43.66 8.81
N ALA A 310 -30.18 -43.46 8.51
CA ALA A 310 -30.65 -42.28 7.77
C ALA A 310 -30.38 -40.98 8.54
N ASN A 311 -30.62 -40.95 9.86
CA ASN A 311 -30.35 -39.79 10.70
C ASN A 311 -28.84 -39.47 10.78
N LEU A 312 -27.99 -40.50 10.88
CA LEU A 312 -26.53 -40.36 10.87
C LEU A 312 -26.02 -39.83 9.53
N GLU A 313 -26.56 -40.32 8.41
CA GLU A 313 -26.20 -39.83 7.08
C GLU A 313 -26.69 -38.39 6.85
N ALA A 314 -27.89 -38.04 7.30
CA ALA A 314 -28.38 -36.67 7.27
C ALA A 314 -27.47 -35.71 8.05
N LYS A 315 -27.03 -36.12 9.24
CA LYS A 315 -26.10 -35.33 10.07
C LYS A 315 -24.73 -35.17 9.40
N ARG A 316 -24.24 -36.22 8.74
CA ARG A 316 -23.01 -36.15 7.94
C ARG A 316 -23.14 -35.16 6.79
N GLN A 317 -24.25 -35.19 6.05
CA GLN A 317 -24.50 -34.25 4.95
C GLN A 317 -24.60 -32.81 5.45
N GLU A 318 -25.22 -32.59 6.61
CA GLU A 318 -25.26 -31.28 7.26
C GLU A 318 -23.87 -30.78 7.64
N THR A 319 -23.04 -31.63 8.28
CA THR A 319 -21.62 -31.31 8.55
C THR A 319 -20.86 -30.98 7.27
N ASP A 320 -20.98 -31.79 6.22
CA ASP A 320 -20.29 -31.57 4.95
C ASP A 320 -20.74 -30.23 4.31
N LYS A 321 -22.04 -29.89 4.38
CA LYS A 321 -22.58 -28.62 3.91
C LYS A 321 -22.07 -27.42 4.71
N ASN A 322 -22.06 -27.53 6.04
CA ASN A 322 -21.56 -26.47 6.91
C ASN A 322 -20.05 -26.24 6.69
N ALA A 323 -19.28 -27.33 6.53
CA ALA A 323 -17.86 -27.25 6.19
C ALA A 323 -17.66 -26.56 4.83
N GLN A 324 -18.43 -26.91 3.81
CA GLN A 324 -18.38 -26.24 2.50
C GLN A 324 -18.71 -24.75 2.59
N GLN A 325 -19.69 -24.36 3.41
CA GLN A 325 -20.03 -22.96 3.63
C GLN A 325 -18.86 -22.20 4.28
N ILE A 326 -18.27 -22.74 5.34
CA ILE A 326 -17.12 -22.12 6.01
C ILE A 326 -15.92 -21.99 5.06
N LEU A 327 -15.67 -23.01 4.23
CA LEU A 327 -14.61 -22.98 3.22
C LEU A 327 -14.89 -21.92 2.14
N ALA A 328 -16.14 -21.79 1.69
CA ALA A 328 -16.53 -20.76 0.75
C ALA A 328 -16.39 -19.35 1.35
N GLU A 329 -16.76 -19.16 2.62
CA GLU A 329 -16.55 -17.89 3.33
C GLU A 329 -15.06 -17.57 3.49
N ALA A 330 -14.23 -18.57 3.77
CA ALA A 330 -12.77 -18.41 3.86
C ALA A 330 -12.17 -17.97 2.51
N GLN A 331 -12.65 -18.56 1.40
CA GLN A 331 -12.26 -18.18 0.05
C GLN A 331 -12.74 -16.76 -0.29
N ALA A 332 -14.00 -16.44 -0.02
CA ALA A 332 -14.56 -15.11 -0.25
C ALA A 332 -13.76 -14.02 0.49
N LYS A 333 -13.42 -14.22 1.77
CA LYS A 333 -12.59 -13.27 2.53
C LYS A 333 -11.19 -13.09 1.96
N ARG A 334 -10.61 -14.16 1.39
CA ARG A 334 -9.32 -14.07 0.71
C ARG A 334 -9.45 -13.27 -0.58
N ASP A 335 -10.46 -13.54 -1.39
CA ASP A 335 -10.71 -12.86 -2.65
C ASP A 335 -10.99 -11.36 -2.43
N GLU A 336 -11.78 -11.01 -1.40
CA GLU A 336 -11.99 -9.63 -0.97
C GLU A 336 -10.67 -8.94 -0.56
N ALA A 337 -9.78 -9.64 0.14
CA ALA A 337 -8.48 -9.09 0.52
C ALA A 337 -7.54 -8.92 -0.68
N ASP A 338 -7.58 -9.84 -1.65
CA ASP A 338 -6.86 -9.76 -2.93
C ASP A 338 -7.35 -8.57 -3.78
N GLU A 339 -8.67 -8.38 -3.85
CA GLU A 339 -9.27 -7.22 -4.52
C GLU A 339 -8.90 -5.91 -3.83
N TYR A 340 -9.03 -5.85 -2.50
CA TYR A 340 -8.63 -4.69 -1.70
C TYR A 340 -7.15 -4.34 -1.92
N ALA A 341 -6.26 -5.34 -1.89
CA ALA A 341 -4.83 -5.15 -2.12
C ALA A 341 -4.55 -4.62 -3.54
N THR A 342 -5.27 -5.13 -4.54
CA THR A 342 -5.16 -4.68 -5.93
C THR A 342 -5.63 -3.24 -6.09
N ASN A 343 -6.81 -2.91 -5.55
CA ASN A 343 -7.35 -1.55 -5.61
C ASN A 343 -6.47 -0.57 -4.86
N ARG A 344 -5.97 -0.93 -3.67
CA ARG A 344 -5.08 -0.04 -2.91
C ARG A 344 -3.76 0.23 -3.63
N ARG A 345 -3.23 -0.72 -4.40
CA ARG A 345 -2.06 -0.50 -5.27
C ARG A 345 -2.37 0.45 -6.42
N LYS A 346 -3.50 0.25 -7.11
CA LYS A 346 -3.94 1.16 -8.18
C LYS A 346 -4.14 2.59 -7.67
N ASP A 347 -4.80 2.74 -6.52
CA ASP A 347 -5.03 4.05 -5.90
C ASP A 347 -3.71 4.72 -5.52
N ALA A 348 -2.77 3.96 -4.95
CA ALA A 348 -1.45 4.48 -4.59
C ALA A 348 -0.61 4.89 -5.82
N ASP A 349 -0.70 4.14 -6.92
CA ASP A 349 -0.06 4.51 -8.18
C ASP A 349 -0.69 5.77 -8.79
N ALA A 350 -2.01 5.93 -8.69
CA ALA A 350 -2.70 7.15 -9.11
C ALA A 350 -2.33 8.36 -8.23
N GLU A 351 -2.33 8.21 -6.90
CA GLU A 351 -1.87 9.23 -5.94
C GLU A 351 -0.40 9.63 -6.23
N ARG A 352 0.47 8.65 -6.51
CA ARG A 352 1.87 8.90 -6.87
C ARG A 352 1.97 9.75 -8.14
N GLN A 353 1.23 9.39 -9.18
CA GLN A 353 1.23 10.14 -10.44
C GLN A 353 0.74 11.57 -10.23
N GLU A 354 -0.32 11.76 -9.43
CA GLU A 354 -0.86 13.09 -9.12
C GLU A 354 0.16 13.97 -8.37
N ILE A 355 0.89 13.41 -7.39
CA ILE A 355 1.96 14.12 -6.67
C ILE A 355 3.05 14.58 -7.64
N LEU A 356 3.49 13.69 -8.54
CA LEU A 356 4.52 14.00 -9.53
C LEU A 356 4.05 15.06 -10.51
N ASP A 357 2.82 14.97 -11.00
CA ASP A 357 2.25 15.95 -11.94
C ASP A 357 2.09 17.33 -11.29
N LYS A 358 1.62 17.38 -10.04
CA LYS A 358 1.55 18.63 -9.27
C LYS A 358 2.92 19.26 -9.08
N ALA A 359 3.91 18.47 -8.68
CA ALA A 359 5.28 18.98 -8.50
C ALA A 359 5.90 19.46 -9.82
N ASN A 360 5.66 18.77 -10.92
CA ASN A 360 6.13 19.18 -12.25
C ASN A 360 5.48 20.50 -12.71
N LYS A 361 4.17 20.67 -12.47
CA LYS A 361 3.46 21.93 -12.75
C LYS A 361 4.01 23.07 -11.92
N GLN A 362 4.10 22.90 -10.60
CA GLN A 362 4.65 23.90 -9.69
C GLN A 362 6.11 24.26 -10.06
N ALA A 363 6.93 23.28 -10.43
CA ALA A 363 8.32 23.50 -10.82
C ALA A 363 8.42 24.34 -12.10
N THR A 364 7.54 24.07 -13.05
CA THR A 364 7.46 24.81 -14.31
C THR A 364 6.94 26.23 -14.08
N GLU A 365 5.92 26.40 -13.24
CA GLU A 365 5.38 27.71 -12.86
C GLU A 365 6.43 28.57 -12.15
N GLU A 366 7.18 28.01 -11.20
CA GLU A 366 8.25 28.71 -10.48
C GLU A 366 9.38 29.15 -11.43
N ILE A 367 9.83 28.28 -12.34
CA ILE A 367 10.84 28.63 -13.35
C ILE A 367 10.32 29.74 -14.26
N ASN A 368 9.07 29.64 -14.73
CA ASN A 368 8.50 30.65 -15.62
C ASN A 368 8.31 31.99 -14.90
N SER A 369 7.85 31.98 -13.65
CA SER A 369 7.71 33.17 -12.82
C SER A 369 9.04 33.89 -12.65
N ARG A 370 10.11 33.17 -12.27
CA ARG A 370 11.44 33.75 -12.13
C ARG A 370 12.05 34.19 -13.47
N ARG A 371 11.77 33.49 -14.56
CA ARG A 371 12.16 33.91 -15.91
C ARG A 371 11.50 35.23 -16.29
N THR A 372 10.20 35.37 -16.08
CA THR A 372 9.46 36.60 -16.37
C THR A 372 10.01 37.75 -15.53
N ALA A 373 10.19 37.56 -14.23
CA ALA A 373 10.75 38.58 -13.35
C ALA A 373 12.18 39.01 -13.78
N ALA A 374 13.04 38.06 -14.16
CA ALA A 374 14.38 38.37 -14.68
C ALA A 374 14.33 39.12 -16.01
N GLN A 375 13.37 38.78 -16.89
CA GLN A 375 13.18 39.49 -18.15
C GLN A 375 12.70 40.92 -17.93
N GLU A 376 11.74 41.14 -17.03
CA GLU A 376 11.27 42.47 -16.65
C GLU A 376 12.40 43.34 -16.08
N GLU A 377 13.30 42.77 -15.28
CA GLU A 377 14.49 43.48 -14.77
C GLU A 377 15.47 43.83 -15.89
N ILE A 378 15.73 42.91 -16.83
CA ILE A 378 16.57 43.16 -18.00
C ILE A 378 15.98 44.26 -18.88
N ASP A 379 14.68 44.20 -19.16
CA ASP A 379 13.98 45.18 -19.99
C ASP A 379 14.04 46.57 -19.35
N GLY A 380 13.78 46.67 -18.04
CA GLY A 380 13.90 47.94 -17.31
C GLY A 380 15.34 48.51 -17.27
N LEU A 381 16.35 47.65 -17.21
CA LEU A 381 17.75 48.10 -17.31
C LEU A 381 18.10 48.55 -18.74
N GLN A 382 17.54 47.89 -19.74
CA GLN A 382 17.71 48.25 -21.15
C GLN A 382 17.10 49.64 -21.44
N ASP A 383 15.88 49.90 -20.97
CA ASP A 383 15.23 51.22 -21.07
C ASP A 383 16.11 52.33 -20.48
N ARG A 384 16.71 52.07 -19.31
CA ARG A 384 17.60 53.02 -18.65
C ARG A 384 18.89 53.26 -19.42
N ILE A 385 19.43 52.23 -20.07
CA ILE A 385 20.60 52.37 -20.94
C ILE A 385 20.25 53.20 -22.17
N ASP A 386 19.09 52.98 -22.78
CA ASP A 386 18.64 53.72 -23.95
C ASP A 386 18.42 55.21 -23.60
N GLU A 387 17.88 55.50 -22.40
CA GLU A 387 17.82 56.87 -21.88
C GLU A 387 19.22 57.50 -21.75
N LEU A 388 20.20 56.76 -21.23
CA LEU A 388 21.59 57.25 -21.12
C LEU A 388 22.23 57.50 -22.49
N GLN A 389 21.96 56.65 -23.49
CA GLN A 389 22.44 56.82 -24.87
C GLN A 389 21.81 58.04 -25.55
N ASN A 390 20.51 58.29 -25.31
CA ASN A 390 19.84 59.49 -25.80
C ASN A 390 20.43 60.76 -25.19
N ARG A 391 20.70 60.76 -23.88
CA ARG A 391 21.40 61.86 -23.20
C ARG A 391 22.82 62.05 -23.73
N GLU A 392 23.54 60.98 -24.05
CA GLU A 392 24.85 61.06 -24.72
C GLU A 392 24.75 61.78 -26.07
N THR A 393 23.77 61.43 -26.89
CA THR A 393 23.55 62.04 -28.21
C THR A 393 23.22 63.52 -28.07
N GLU A 394 22.39 63.89 -27.10
CA GLU A 394 22.05 65.27 -26.79
C GLU A 394 23.26 66.09 -26.31
N ILE A 395 24.07 65.52 -25.40
CA ILE A 395 25.30 66.18 -24.92
C ILE A 395 26.27 66.40 -26.08
N THR A 396 26.46 65.39 -26.95
CA THR A 396 27.34 65.50 -28.12
C THR A 396 26.86 66.61 -29.05
N ARG A 397 25.55 66.63 -29.37
CA ARG A 397 24.95 67.69 -30.18
C ARG A 397 25.11 69.07 -29.56
N ARG A 398 24.87 69.23 -28.25
CA ARG A 398 25.07 70.51 -27.55
C ARG A 398 26.53 70.95 -27.57
N VAL A 399 27.49 70.02 -27.45
CA VAL A 399 28.92 70.33 -27.58
C VAL A 399 29.27 70.79 -29.00
N ASP A 400 28.69 70.16 -30.02
CA ASP A 400 28.88 70.57 -31.42
C ASP A 400 28.19 71.91 -31.74
N GLU A 401 27.02 72.18 -31.16
CA GLU A 401 26.35 73.48 -31.22
C GLU A 401 27.18 74.56 -30.52
N LEU A 402 27.75 74.28 -29.35
CA LEU A 402 28.67 75.20 -28.65
C LEU A 402 29.93 75.48 -29.48
N LYS A 403 30.48 74.47 -30.17
CA LYS A 403 31.58 74.64 -31.14
C LYS A 403 31.19 75.53 -32.31
N SER A 404 30.01 75.31 -32.88
CA SER A 404 29.48 76.10 -33.99
C SER A 404 29.24 77.56 -33.58
N ILE A 405 28.62 77.79 -32.41
CA ILE A 405 28.39 79.13 -31.86
C ILE A 405 29.73 79.81 -31.56
N PHE A 406 30.69 79.09 -30.98
CA PHE A 406 32.03 79.60 -30.72
C PHE A 406 32.77 79.96 -32.02
N SER A 407 32.71 79.08 -33.02
CA SER A 407 33.29 79.31 -34.35
C SER A 407 32.57 80.43 -35.10
N THR A 408 31.27 80.63 -34.93
CA THR A 408 30.51 81.71 -35.57
C THR A 408 30.80 83.06 -34.89
N ALA A 409 30.80 83.08 -33.55
CA ALA A 409 31.06 84.29 -32.75
C ALA A 409 32.51 84.77 -32.84
N PHE A 410 33.49 83.85 -32.87
CA PHE A 410 34.92 84.20 -32.98
C PHE A 410 35.49 84.06 -34.40
N GLY A 411 34.87 83.29 -35.31
CA GLY A 411 35.25 83.20 -36.72
C GLY A 411 34.82 84.42 -37.54
N SER A 412 33.74 85.11 -37.14
CA SER A 412 33.45 86.48 -37.59
C SER A 412 34.62 87.43 -37.27
N MET A 413 35.31 87.22 -36.13
CA MET A 413 36.51 87.97 -35.76
C MET A 413 37.78 87.51 -36.50
N GLY A 414 37.83 86.23 -36.91
CA GLY A 414 38.87 85.66 -37.77
C GLY A 414 38.79 86.15 -39.23
N SER A 415 37.59 86.38 -39.77
CA SER A 415 37.38 86.98 -41.10
C SER A 415 37.90 88.41 -41.16
N VAL A 416 37.68 89.21 -40.11
CA VAL A 416 38.22 90.57 -39.97
C VAL A 416 39.75 90.57 -39.88
N LEU A 417 40.36 89.50 -39.36
CA LEU A 417 41.82 89.33 -39.35
C LEU A 417 42.37 88.79 -40.68
N GLN A 418 41.61 87.96 -41.39
CA GLN A 418 42.03 87.38 -42.68
C GLN A 418 41.95 88.39 -43.83
N ASP A 419 41.08 89.40 -43.74
CA ASP A 419 41.09 90.57 -44.63
C ASP A 419 42.26 91.52 -44.35
N ILE A 420 42.91 91.46 -43.17
CA ILE A 420 44.14 92.22 -42.87
C ILE A 420 45.42 91.45 -43.28
N GLN A 421 45.35 90.12 -43.41
CA GLN A 421 46.50 89.28 -43.78
C GLN A 421 46.59 88.97 -45.29
N LYS A 422 45.50 89.12 -46.05
CA LYS A 422 45.53 89.06 -47.53
C LYS A 422 46.19 90.27 -48.22
N ASP A 423 46.49 91.34 -47.49
CA ASP A 423 47.22 92.53 -47.99
C ASP A 423 48.74 92.51 -47.70
N LYS A 424 49.28 91.46 -47.05
CA LYS A 424 50.74 91.33 -46.81
C LYS A 424 51.45 90.19 -47.53
N ASP A 425 50.72 89.22 -48.06
CA ASP A 425 51.30 88.09 -48.81
C ASP A 425 51.26 88.28 -50.34
N ARG A 426 50.87 89.46 -50.83
CA ARG A 426 50.96 89.83 -52.26
C ARG A 426 52.31 90.45 -52.68
N ASP A 427 53.16 90.87 -51.74
CA ASP A 427 54.47 91.47 -52.04
C ASP A 427 55.68 90.53 -51.89
N ALA A 428 55.49 89.27 -51.47
CA ALA A 428 56.58 88.31 -51.26
C ALA A 428 56.71 87.20 -52.33
N GLN A 429 55.90 87.24 -53.40
CA GLN A 429 55.96 86.26 -54.50
C GLN A 429 56.48 86.82 -55.84
N ALA A 430 57.04 88.04 -55.86
CA ALA A 430 57.62 88.66 -57.07
C ALA A 430 59.17 88.81 -57.06
N ALA A 431 59.88 88.23 -56.08
CA ALA A 431 61.36 88.23 -56.04
C ALA A 431 61.96 86.82 -56.15
N ALA A 432 61.22 85.88 -56.72
CA ALA A 432 61.70 84.57 -57.13
C ALA A 432 61.58 84.45 -58.66
N GLN A 433 62.36 85.23 -59.40
CA GLN A 433 62.75 84.93 -60.79
C GLN A 433 63.73 86.00 -61.31
N ALA A 434 65.02 85.65 -61.32
CA ALA A 434 66.04 86.00 -62.33
C ALA A 434 67.41 86.31 -61.68
N GLN A 435 68.17 85.25 -61.40
CA GLN A 435 69.57 85.05 -61.79
C GLN A 435 70.03 83.74 -61.13
N GLN A 436 69.90 82.62 -61.84
CA GLN A 436 70.93 82.05 -62.73
C GLN A 436 72.20 81.66 -61.97
N GLU A 437 72.42 80.36 -61.78
CA GLU A 437 73.35 79.52 -62.58
C GLU A 437 74.80 79.73 -62.05
N VAL A 438 75.64 78.74 -61.72
CA VAL A 438 76.01 77.49 -62.40
C VAL A 438 76.76 76.58 -61.39
N ASP A 439 76.58 75.26 -61.54
CA ASP A 439 77.41 74.08 -61.17
C ASP A 439 78.00 73.91 -59.75
N GLY A 440 78.13 72.67 -59.23
CA GLY A 440 78.18 71.40 -59.93
C GLY A 440 77.86 70.19 -59.05
N THR A 441 77.19 69.24 -59.68
CA THR A 441 77.02 67.81 -59.38
C THR A 441 78.32 67.05 -59.77
N PRO A 442 78.43 65.71 -59.74
CA PRO A 442 77.59 64.65 -59.14
C PRO A 442 78.42 63.62 -58.34
N ALA A 443 77.84 62.65 -57.65
CA ALA A 443 77.51 61.29 -58.14
C ALA A 443 77.56 60.39 -56.88
N ASP A 444 76.94 59.22 -56.73
CA ASP A 444 76.03 58.38 -57.47
C ASP A 444 75.48 57.43 -56.38
N ALA A 445 74.17 57.23 -56.29
CA ALA A 445 73.48 56.06 -56.81
C ALA A 445 73.64 54.76 -55.99
N GLN A 446 72.47 54.27 -55.59
CA GLN A 446 72.05 52.87 -55.58
C GLN A 446 72.56 51.92 -54.47
N GLY A 447 71.57 51.25 -53.87
CA GLY A 447 71.54 49.80 -53.99
C GLY A 447 71.48 49.03 -52.68
N GLN A 448 70.38 48.31 -52.52
CA GLN A 448 70.33 46.90 -52.17
C GLN A 448 70.79 46.43 -50.77
N GLN A 449 69.85 45.68 -50.18
CA GLN A 449 70.03 44.33 -49.61
C GLN A 449 70.71 44.14 -48.25
N ALA A 450 70.27 43.02 -47.68
CA ALA A 450 70.80 42.24 -46.56
C ALA A 450 70.52 42.81 -45.16
N ALA A 451 69.70 42.17 -44.32
CA ALA A 451 69.75 40.78 -43.83
C ALA A 451 70.99 40.48 -42.99
N SER A 452 70.78 39.62 -41.98
CA SER A 452 71.71 39.09 -40.97
C SER A 452 71.90 39.98 -39.74
N GLN A 453 71.96 39.47 -38.51
CA GLN A 453 71.81 38.12 -37.97
C GLN A 453 71.76 38.29 -36.44
N GLN A 454 70.83 37.61 -35.78
CA GLN A 454 71.20 36.88 -34.57
C GLN A 454 70.34 35.62 -34.52
N ALA A 455 71.05 34.51 -34.73
CA ALA A 455 70.57 33.15 -34.68
C ALA A 455 71.19 32.45 -33.46
N GLN A 456 70.62 31.29 -33.17
CA GLN A 456 71.04 30.22 -32.24
C GLN A 456 70.48 30.40 -30.82
N GLN A 457 69.69 29.46 -30.28
CA GLN A 457 69.85 28.00 -30.40
C GLN A 457 68.51 27.26 -30.54
N ALA A 458 68.52 26.26 -31.43
CA ALA A 458 67.63 25.11 -31.41
C ALA A 458 68.48 23.87 -31.13
N ALA A 459 67.98 22.93 -30.33
CA ALA A 459 68.30 21.51 -30.47
C ALA A 459 67.10 20.66 -30.02
N PRO A 460 66.71 19.62 -30.78
CA PRO A 460 65.57 18.75 -30.53
C PRO A 460 65.99 17.40 -29.92
N ALA A 461 65.03 16.63 -29.40
CA ALA A 461 65.16 15.18 -29.28
C ALA A 461 63.79 14.49 -29.43
N GLN A 462 63.66 13.75 -30.52
CA GLN A 462 62.69 12.68 -30.70
C GLN A 462 63.13 11.45 -29.90
N GLY A 463 62.18 10.62 -29.45
CA GLY A 463 62.50 9.29 -28.92
C GLY A 463 61.33 8.54 -28.29
N GLN A 464 60.59 7.81 -29.13
CA GLN A 464 60.04 6.44 -28.92
C GLN A 464 59.17 6.15 -27.66
N GLN A 465 57.89 5.81 -27.87
CA GLN A 465 57.38 4.43 -28.01
C GLN A 465 57.66 3.51 -26.81
N THR A 466 56.62 3.13 -26.05
CA THR A 466 56.13 1.73 -25.85
C THR A 466 54.99 1.73 -24.80
N GLN A 467 53.79 1.27 -25.15
CA GLN A 467 53.20 -0.04 -24.77
C GLN A 467 52.96 -0.20 -23.25
N GLN A 468 51.72 -0.19 -22.76
CA GLN A 468 50.68 -1.25 -22.74
C GLN A 468 50.54 -1.88 -21.34
N ARG A 469 49.28 -2.19 -20.99
CA ARG A 469 48.79 -3.08 -19.92
C ARG A 469 48.90 -2.51 -18.49
N GLN A 470 47.88 -2.62 -17.63
CA GLN A 470 46.79 -3.59 -17.52
C GLN A 470 45.45 -2.90 -17.23
#